data_AF-A0A328DZ09-F1
#
_entry.id   AF-A0A328DZ09-F1
#
_cell.length_a   1.000
_cell.length_b   1.000
_cell.length_c   1.000
_cell.angle_alpha   90.00
_cell.angle_beta   90.00
_cell.angle_gamma   90.00
#
_symmetry.space_group_name_H-M   'P 1'
#
loop_
_entity.id
_entity.type
_entity.pdbx_description
1 polymer ?
#
loop_
_entity_poly.entity_id
_entity_poly.type
_entity_poly.pdbx_seq_one_letter_code
_entity_poly.pdbx_strand_id
1 'polypeptide(L)' 'MALARKYNAEKTICRKCYARLHPRAVNCRKKKCGHSNQVFIIFGSPGILLFVKRLKII' A
#
# COMPACT_ATOMS: atom_id res chain seq x y z
N MET A 1 11.62 -10.37 -14.39
CA MET A 1 10.38 -10.35 -13.55
C MET A 1 10.59 -9.95 -12.08
N ALA A 2 11.82 -9.87 -11.55
CA ALA A 2 12.04 -9.49 -10.14
C ALA A 2 11.87 -7.98 -9.86
N LEU A 3 12.30 -7.13 -10.80
CA LEU A 3 12.30 -5.67 -10.63
C LEU A 3 10.88 -5.10 -10.46
N ALA A 4 9.94 -5.54 -11.31
CA ALA A 4 8.56 -5.06 -11.28
C ALA A 4 7.84 -5.35 -9.96
N ARG A 5 8.13 -6.49 -9.32
CA ARG A 5 7.52 -6.87 -8.03
C ARG A 5 7.99 -5.95 -6.89
N LYS A 6 9.27 -5.61 -6.86
CA LYS A 6 9.88 -4.71 -5.87
C LYS A 6 9.24 -3.31 -5.87
N TYR A 7 8.88 -2.80 -7.05
CA TYR A 7 8.27 -1.47 -7.16
C TYR A 7 6.75 -1.47 -6.98
N ASN A 8 6.06 -2.51 -7.46
CA ASN A 8 4.59 -2.49 -7.55
C ASN A 8 3.87 -3.38 -6.53
N ALA A 9 4.45 -4.53 -6.16
CA ALA A 9 3.81 -5.51 -5.27
C ALA A 9 4.27 -5.35 -3.81
N GLU A 10 5.54 -5.00 -3.60
CA GLU A 10 6.14 -4.84 -2.27
C GLU A 10 5.85 -3.48 -1.65
N LYS A 11 4.57 -3.23 -1.34
CA LYS A 11 4.10 -2.02 -0.66
C LYS A 11 3.08 -2.34 0.42
N THR A 12 3.08 -1.51 1.46
CA THR A 12 2.03 -1.46 2.48
C THR A 12 1.06 -0.35 2.13
N ILE A 13 -0.21 -0.50 2.52
CA ILE A 13 -1.23 0.53 2.36
C ILE A 13 -1.83 0.83 3.72
N CYS A 14 -2.12 2.11 3.98
CA CYS A 14 -2.84 2.50 5.19
C CYS A 14 -4.35 2.42 5.00
N ARG A 15 -5.06 1.95 6.03
CA ARG A 15 -6.53 1.79 6.01
C ARG A 15 -7.30 3.11 6.02
N LYS A 16 -6.74 4.16 6.63
CA LYS A 16 -7.35 5.50 6.68
C LYS A 16 -6.93 6.38 5.51
N CYS A 17 -5.63 6.35 5.19
CA CYS A 17 -5.02 7.30 4.26
C CYS A 17 -4.98 6.79 2.80
N TYR A 18 -5.16 5.47 2.59
CA TYR A 18 -4.96 4.72 1.32
C TYR A 18 -3.64 5.03 0.61
N ALA A 19 -2.67 5.62 1.30
CA ALA A 19 -1.38 5.91 0.75
C ALA A 19 -0.58 4.62 0.61
N ARG A 20 0.18 4.50 -0.48
CA ARG A 20 1.21 3.48 -0.64
C ARG A 20 2.44 3.87 0.19
N LEU A 21 2.93 2.92 0.98
CA LEU A 21 4.06 3.05 1.89
C LEU A 21 5.11 1.98 1.63
N HIS A 22 6.28 2.19 2.22
CA HIS A 22 7.36 1.21 2.20
C HIS A 22 6.97 -0.03 3.01
N PRO A 23 7.29 -1.25 2.57
CA PRO A 23 6.87 -2.49 3.22
C PRO A 23 7.35 -2.63 4.68
N ARG A 24 8.43 -1.94 5.04
CA ARG A 24 8.94 -1.87 6.42
C ARG A 24 8.33 -0.75 7.29
N ALA A 25 7.43 0.06 6.75
CA ALA A 25 6.85 1.17 7.49
C ALA A 25 5.72 0.68 8.40
N VAL A 26 5.84 0.93 9.70
CA VAL A 26 4.84 0.59 10.72
C VAL A 26 3.73 1.65 10.79
N ASN A 27 4.07 2.92 10.51
CA ASN A 27 3.17 4.06 10.69
C ASN A 27 2.88 4.76 9.35
N CYS A 28 1.65 5.25 9.09
CA CYS A 28 1.39 6.06 7.88
C CYS A 28 2.20 7.38 7.93
N ARG A 29 2.84 7.75 6.82
CA ARG A 29 3.63 9.00 6.69
C ARG A 29 2.79 10.28 6.64
N LYS A 30 1.46 10.16 6.54
CA LYS A 30 0.57 11.29 6.27
C LYS A 30 -0.05 11.81 7.57
N LYS A 31 0.01 13.14 7.76
CA LYS A 31 -0.61 13.83 8.92
C LYS A 31 -2.14 13.66 8.96
N LYS A 32 -2.80 13.56 7.80
CA LYS A 32 -4.27 13.40 7.70
C LYS A 32 -4.85 12.19 8.43
N CYS A 33 -4.06 11.14 8.64
CA CYS A 33 -4.50 9.95 9.39
C CYS A 33 -3.85 9.85 10.77
N GLY A 34 -3.23 10.94 11.26
CA GLY A 34 -2.60 11.01 12.58
C GLY A 34 -1.47 10.00 12.77
N HIS A 35 -0.70 9.69 11.71
CA HIS A 35 0.38 8.69 11.76
C HIS A 35 -0.07 7.31 12.27
N SER A 36 -1.34 6.95 12.03
CA SER A 36 -1.91 5.69 12.49
C SER A 36 -1.09 4.46 12.06
N ASN A 37 -0.96 3.52 12.99
CA ASN A 37 -0.28 2.23 12.83
C ASN A 37 -1.18 1.18 12.15
N GLN A 38 -2.37 1.57 11.71
CA GLN A 38 -3.32 0.70 11.02
C GLN A 38 -2.96 0.60 9.52
N VAL A 39 -1.87 -0.10 9.26
CA VAL A 39 -1.38 -0.42 7.90
C VAL A 39 -1.61 -1.91 7.61
N PHE A 40 -1.83 -2.26 6.35
CA PHE A 40 -1.93 -3.64 5.89
C PHE A 40 -0.97 -3.89 4.73
N ILE A 41 -0.45 -5.11 4.69
CA ILE A 41 0.50 -5.57 3.67
C ILE A 41 -0.31 -6.12 2.49
N ILE A 42 0.07 -5.79 1.26
CA ILE A 42 -0.62 -6.21 0.04
C ILE A 42 -0.22 -7.63 -0.41
N PHE A 43 0.70 -8.29 0.30
CA PHE A 43 1.13 -9.64 -0.01
C PHE A 43 0.14 -10.68 0.51
N GLY A 44 -0.57 -11.34 -0.40
CA GLY A 44 -1.12 -12.68 -0.15
C GLY A 44 -2.62 -12.88 -0.32
N SER A 45 -3.39 -11.90 -0.80
CA SER A 45 -4.82 -12.12 -1.09
C SER A 45 -5.08 -12.08 -2.60
N PRO A 46 -5.39 -13.21 -3.26
CA PRO A 46 -5.68 -13.25 -4.71
C PRO A 46 -6.96 -12.49 -5.12
N GLY A 47 -7.68 -11.85 -4.18
CA GLY A 47 -8.98 -11.22 -4.42
C GLY A 47 -9.04 -9.70 -4.57
N ILE A 48 -7.95 -8.93 -4.50
CA ILE A 48 -8.04 -7.44 -4.39
C ILE A 48 -7.30 -6.67 -5.51
N LEU A 49 -6.58 -7.35 -6.41
CA LEU A 49 -5.86 -6.70 -7.52
C LEU A 49 -6.79 -5.98 -8.53
N LEU A 50 -8.12 -6.18 -8.45
CA LEU A 50 -9.08 -5.50 -9.32
C LEU A 50 -9.51 -4.09 -8.82
N PHE A 51 -9.25 -3.71 -7.56
CA PHE A 51 -9.76 -2.43 -7.05
C PHE A 51 -8.77 -1.25 -7.09
N VAL A 52 -7.45 -1.52 -7.17
CA VAL A 52 -6.43 -0.44 -7.18
C VAL A 52 -5.95 -0.06 -8.58
N LYS A 53 -6.41 -0.75 -9.63
CA LYS A 53 -6.15 -0.36 -11.03
C LYS A 53 -6.98 0.82 -11.52
N ARG A 54 -7.95 1.34 -10.74
CA ARG A 54 -8.91 2.36 -11.23
C ARG A 54 -8.83 3.75 -10.60
N LEU A 55 -7.92 4.07 -9.68
CA LEU A 55 -7.66 5.48 -9.34
C LEU A 55 -6.17 5.72 -9.03
N LYS A 56 -5.51 6.49 -9.91
CA LYS A 56 -4.12 7.01 -9.82
C LYS A 56 -2.99 6.00 -10.07
N ILE A 57 -2.94 5.50 -11.30
CA ILE A 57 -1.70 5.22 -12.05
C ILE A 57 -1.86 5.86 -13.45
N ILE A 58 -2.07 7.19 -13.44
CA ILE A 58 -1.49 8.20 -14.34
C ILE A 58 -1.14 9.35 -13.40
#